data_AF-A0A7W8XY33-F1
#
_entry.id   AF-A0A7W8XY33-F1
#
_cell.length_a   1.000
_cell.length_b   1.000
_cell.length_c   1.000
_cell.angle_alpha   90.00
_cell.angle_beta   90.00
_cell.angle_gamma   90.00
#
_symmetry.space_group_name_H-M   'P 1'
#
loop_
_entity.id
_entity.type
_entity.pdbx_description
1 polymer ?
#
loop_
_entity_poly.entity_id
_entity_poly.type
_entity_poly.pdbx_seq_one_letter_code
_entity_poly.pdbx_strand_id
1 'polypeptide(L)' 'MATRSVAQLAANGKRLKPNDVVATGSCTTILQVLPEQHLAVYFELLGQVGRVFA' A
#
# COMPACT_ATOMS: atom_id res chain seq x y z
N MET A 1 -3.61 12.43 -6.31
CA MET A 1 -2.14 12.58 -6.16
C MET A 1 -1.42 11.25 -6.44
N ALA A 2 -1.42 10.73 -7.67
CA ALA A 2 -0.72 9.48 -8.05
C ALA A 2 0.42 9.68 -9.07
N THR A 3 0.65 10.91 -9.53
CA THR A 3 1.55 11.23 -10.65
C THR A 3 3.04 11.30 -10.28
N ARG A 4 3.41 11.22 -9.00
CA ARG A 4 4.80 11.47 -8.56
C ARG A 4 5.74 10.27 -8.74
N SER A 5 5.25 9.04 -8.62
CA SER A 5 6.09 7.82 -8.66
C SER A 5 6.61 7.49 -10.06
N VAL A 6 5.76 7.62 -11.09
CA VAL A 6 6.13 7.29 -12.48
C VAL A 6 7.21 8.23 -13.01
N ALA A 7 7.10 9.52 -12.72
CA ALA A 7 8.09 10.53 -13.13
C ALA A 7 9.46 10.29 -12.47
N GLN A 8 9.48 9.95 -11.17
CA GLN A 8 10.72 9.63 -10.44
C GLN A 8 11.36 8.32 -10.91
N LEU A 9 10.56 7.29 -11.18
CA LEU A 9 11.05 6.03 -11.76
C LEU A 9 11.69 6.27 -13.13
N ALA A 10 11.04 7.05 -13.99
CA ALA A 10 11.54 7.39 -15.31
C ALA A 10 12.86 8.19 -15.24
N ALA A 11 12.97 9.14 -14.30
CA ALA A 11 14.22 9.88 -14.06
C ALA A 11 15.38 8.96 -13.64
N ASN A 12 15.09 7.83 -12.99
CA ASN A 12 16.06 6.82 -12.60
C ASN A 12 16.26 5.72 -13.67
N GLY A 13 15.78 5.93 -14.90
CA GLY A 13 15.89 4.96 -16.00
C GLY A 13 15.04 3.70 -15.82
N LYS A 14 14.10 3.70 -14.88
CA LYS A 14 13.22 2.57 -14.58
C LYS A 14 11.80 2.84 -15.09
N ARG A 15 11.06 1.77 -15.38
CA ARG A 15 9.65 1.83 -15.77
C ARG A 15 8.88 0.74 -15.04
N LEU A 16 7.61 1.03 -14.76
CA LEU A 16 6.66 0.00 -14.31
C LEU A 16 6.44 -0.99 -15.46
N LYS A 17 6.41 -2.26 -15.11
CA LYS A 17 6.10 -3.35 -16.03
C LYS A 17 4.62 -3.71 -15.93
N PRO A 18 4.06 -4.34 -16.98
CA PRO A 18 2.75 -4.96 -16.87
C PRO A 18 2.71 -5.90 -15.66
N ASN A 19 1.62 -5.84 -14.91
CA ASN A 19 1.37 -6.59 -13.67
C ASN A 19 2.16 -6.13 -12.42
N ASP A 20 2.93 -5.03 -12.49
CA ASP A 20 3.46 -4.41 -11.27
C ASP A 20 2.31 -3.89 -10.40
N VAL A 21 2.34 -4.22 -9.10
CA VAL A 21 1.40 -3.69 -8.10
C VAL A 21 2.03 -2.47 -7.44
N VAL A 22 1.31 -1.34 -7.47
CA VAL A 22 1.78 -0.06 -6.91
C VAL A 22 0.91 0.33 -5.72
N ALA A 23 1.53 0.50 -4.55
CA ALA A 23 0.87 1.15 -3.42
C ALA A 23 0.91 2.67 -3.59
N THR A 24 -0.25 3.34 -3.49
CA THR A 24 -0.40 4.78 -3.73
C THR A 24 -0.12 5.65 -2.51
N GLY A 25 0.25 5.04 -1.38
CA GLY A 25 0.43 5.69 -0.08
C GLY A 25 -0.64 5.28 0.93
N SER A 26 -0.44 5.67 2.20
CA SER A 26 -1.39 5.40 3.28
C SER A 26 -2.48 6.46 3.34
N CYS A 27 -3.73 6.04 3.56
CA CYS A 27 -4.86 6.93 3.83
C CYS A 27 -5.11 7.15 5.34
N THR A 28 -4.34 6.50 6.21
CA THR A 28 -4.43 6.58 7.68
C THR A 28 -3.05 6.76 8.31
N THR A 29 -3.02 7.14 9.57
CA THR A 29 -1.79 7.15 10.36
C THR A 29 -1.24 5.72 10.47
N ILE A 30 0.08 5.58 10.35
CA ILE A 30 0.74 4.29 10.51
C ILE A 30 0.60 3.84 11.97
N LEU A 31 0.00 2.68 12.18
CA LEU A 31 -0.19 2.09 13.49
C LEU A 31 0.98 1.17 13.84
N GLN A 32 1.45 1.23 15.08
CA GLN A 32 2.37 0.23 15.62
C GLN A 32 1.59 -1.05 15.91
N VAL A 33 2.08 -2.18 15.40
CA VAL A 33 1.48 -3.50 15.62
C VAL A 33 2.35 -4.27 16.63
N LEU A 34 1.71 -4.80 17.66
CA LEU A 34 2.30 -5.67 18.68
C LEU A 34 2.03 -7.15 18.34
N PRO A 35 2.80 -8.10 18.90
CA PRO A 35 2.52 -9.52 18.73
C PRO A 35 1.09 -9.88 19.14
N GLU A 36 0.53 -10.88 18.45
CA GLU A 36 -0.82 -11.42 18.63
C GLU A 36 -1.95 -10.44 18.31
N GLN A 37 -1.65 -9.24 17.80
CA GLN A 37 -2.69 -8.30 17.38
C GLN A 37 -3.37 -8.74 16.09
N HIS A 38 -4.70 -8.62 16.09
CA HIS A 38 -5.55 -8.78 14.92
C HIS A 38 -5.81 -7.39 14.33
N LEU A 39 -5.30 -7.14 13.12
CA LEU A 39 -5.55 -5.90 12.40
C LEU A 39 -6.48 -6.18 11.21
N ALA A 40 -7.54 -5.38 11.08
CA ALA A 40 -8.43 -5.40 9.94
C ALA A 40 -8.57 -3.99 9.37
N VAL A 41 -8.55 -3.90 8.04
CA VAL A 41 -8.80 -2.67 7.29
C VAL A 41 -10.01 -2.92 6.41
N TYR A 42 -10.97 -2.00 6.48
CA TYR A 42 -12.18 -2.02 5.68
C TYR A 42 -12.10 -0.90 4.66
N PHE A 43 -12.22 -1.25 3.39
CA PHE A 43 -12.21 -0.33 2.26
C PHE A 43 -13.61 -0.17 1.67
N GLU A 44 -14.63 -0.13 2.54
CA GLU A 44 -16.05 -0.02 2.18
C GLU A 44 -16.42 -0.98 1.03
N LEU A 45 -16.65 -0.45 -0.19
CA LEU A 45 -17.05 -1.19 -1.38
C LEU A 45 -15.94 -2.07 -1.98
N LEU A 46 -14.67 -1.82 -1.64
CA LEU A 46 -13.53 -2.62 -2.13
C LEU A 46 -13.28 -3.88 -1.28
N GLY A 47 -14.01 -4.03 -0.17
CA GLY A 47 -13.90 -5.18 0.73
C GLY A 47 -12.96 -4.93 1.91
N GLN A 48 -12.49 -6.02 2.52
CA GLN A 48 -11.68 -5.98 3.74
C GLN A 48 -10.40 -6.81 3.62
N VAL A 49 -9.37 -6.39 4.35
CA VAL A 49 -8.11 -7.13 4.49
C VAL A 49 -7.83 -7.29 5.98
N GLY A 50 -7.57 -8.52 6.44
CA GLY A 50 -7.29 -8.82 7.84
C GLY A 50 -6.02 -9.68 8.00
N ARG A 51 -5.28 -9.46 9.09
CA ARG A 51 -4.10 -10.26 9.44
C ARG A 51 -3.90 -10.35 10.96
N VAL A 52 -3.46 -11.54 11.39
CA VAL A 52 -2.89 -11.77 12.72
C VAL A 52 -1.38 -11.69 12.61
N PHE A 53 -0.76 -10.90 13.48
CA PHE A 53 0.69 -10.74 13.51
C PHE A 53 1.28 -11.62 14.61
N ALA A 54 2.11 -12.59 14.22
CA ALA A 54 2.83 -13.49 15.12
C ALA A 54 4.24 -12.96 15.40
#